data_AF-A0A949CGM2-F1
#
_entry.id   AF-A0A949CGM2-F1
#
_cell.length_a   1.000
_cell.length_b   1.000
_cell.length_c   1.000
_cell.angle_alpha   90.00
_cell.angle_beta   90.00
_cell.angle_gamma   90.00
#
_symmetry.space_group_name_H-M   'P 1'
#
loop_
_entity.id
_entity.type
_entity.pdbx_description
1 polymer ?
#
loop_
_entity_poly.entity_id
_entity_poly.type
_entity_poly.pdbx_seq_one_letter_code
_entity_poly.pdbx_strand_id
1 'polypeptide(L)'
;MSDARSFPASLMLNTLLLLLWGVWWGGLTLYAAIVVPIGTQSVGSIEQGFITQRVTGWLNAIGMMTVLAMGLFSLQSYRNRRGLLVMATLEGILLIALIQYRVKLTNQMDYASRDVAEGFYHQHAVYLWLTTAQWLLGLVIPIFILKSGISVPLKSSR
;
A
#
# COMPACT_ATOMS: atom_id res chain seq x y z
N MET A 1 -29.76 25.68 -2.75
CA MET A 1 -29.19 25.28 -4.07
C MET A 1 -27.67 25.12 -3.98
N SER A 2 -27.17 24.28 -3.06
CA SER A 2 -25.72 24.07 -2.81
C SER A 2 -25.26 22.62 -3.05
N ASP A 3 -26.17 21.68 -3.37
CA ASP A 3 -25.88 20.23 -3.26
C ASP A 3 -25.50 19.54 -4.58
N ALA A 4 -25.66 20.17 -5.74
CA ALA A 4 -25.40 19.48 -7.01
C ALA A 4 -23.91 19.33 -7.36
N ARG A 5 -23.02 20.17 -6.77
CA ARG A 5 -21.58 20.15 -7.08
C ARG A 5 -20.76 19.19 -6.19
N SER A 6 -21.29 18.77 -5.04
CA SER A 6 -20.57 17.90 -4.09
C SER A 6 -20.61 16.41 -4.48
N PHE A 7 -21.62 16.01 -5.25
CA PHE A 7 -21.77 14.64 -5.74
C PHE A 7 -20.65 14.18 -6.70
N PRO A 8 -20.31 14.91 -7.78
CA PRO A 8 -19.24 14.48 -8.70
C PRO A 8 -17.86 14.45 -8.03
N ALA A 9 -17.56 15.41 -7.15
CA ALA A 9 -16.26 15.50 -6.48
C ALA A 9 -15.99 14.31 -5.55
N SER A 10 -16.99 13.90 -4.76
CA SER A 10 -16.85 12.75 -3.86
C SER A 10 -16.73 11.42 -4.61
N LEU A 11 -17.43 11.26 -5.74
CA LEU A 11 -17.27 10.09 -6.61
C LEU A 11 -15.88 10.05 -7.25
N MET A 12 -15.39 11.17 -7.78
CA MET A 12 -14.04 11.26 -8.35
C MET A 12 -12.96 10.90 -7.34
N LEU A 13 -13.09 11.38 -6.10
CA LEU A 13 -12.11 11.13 -5.05
C LEU A 13 -12.12 9.67 -4.56
N ASN A 14 -13.30 9.04 -4.44
CA ASN A 14 -13.41 7.60 -4.18
C ASN A 14 -12.74 6.78 -5.28
N THR A 15 -13.03 7.10 -6.56
CA THR A 15 -12.43 6.41 -7.71
C THR A 15 -10.92 6.57 -7.70
N LEU A 16 -10.41 7.78 -7.47
CA LEU A 16 -8.97 8.03 -7.38
C LEU A 16 -8.32 7.23 -6.25
N LEU A 17 -8.98 7.16 -5.08
CA LEU A 17 -8.48 6.40 -3.95
C LEU A 17 -8.44 4.90 -4.22
N LEU A 18 -9.47 4.36 -4.88
CA LEU A 18 -9.50 2.96 -5.33
C LEU A 18 -8.44 2.67 -6.38
N LEU A 19 -8.16 3.60 -7.30
CA LEU A 19 -7.08 3.45 -8.27
C LEU A 19 -5.70 3.47 -7.60
N LEU A 20 -5.44 4.40 -6.69
CA LEU A 20 -4.19 4.44 -5.91
C LEU A 20 -3.99 3.15 -5.10
N TRP A 21 -5.03 2.73 -4.37
CA TRP A 21 -5.02 1.46 -3.64
C TRP A 21 -4.79 0.27 -4.58
N GLY A 22 -5.48 0.21 -5.72
CA GLY A 22 -5.35 -0.88 -6.69
C GLY A 22 -3.97 -0.98 -7.30
N VAL A 23 -3.35 0.17 -7.63
CA VAL A 23 -1.96 0.22 -8.11
C VAL A 23 -0.99 -0.25 -7.02
N TRP A 24 -1.15 0.22 -5.79
CA TRP A 24 -0.29 -0.16 -4.68
C TRP A 24 -0.43 -1.65 -4.29
N TRP A 25 -1.63 -2.08 -3.94
CA TRP A 25 -1.90 -3.44 -3.46
C TRP A 25 -1.78 -4.48 -4.59
N GLY A 26 -2.28 -4.14 -5.78
CA GLY A 26 -2.13 -4.98 -6.96
C GLY A 26 -0.67 -5.07 -7.41
N GLY A 27 0.08 -3.96 -7.38
CA GLY A 27 1.51 -3.93 -7.66
C GLY A 27 2.31 -4.79 -6.68
N LEU A 28 2.03 -4.69 -5.38
CA LEU A 28 2.63 -5.53 -4.35
C LEU A 28 2.35 -7.02 -4.62
N THR A 29 1.09 -7.37 -4.87
CA THR A 29 0.65 -8.76 -5.11
C THR A 29 1.28 -9.34 -6.37
N LEU A 30 1.21 -8.63 -7.50
CA LEU A 30 1.81 -9.05 -8.76
C LEU A 30 3.32 -9.25 -8.61
N TYR A 31 3.99 -8.31 -7.94
CA TYR A 31 5.42 -8.38 -7.77
C TYR A 31 5.83 -9.59 -6.92
N ALA A 32 5.22 -9.76 -5.74
CA ALA A 32 5.56 -10.84 -4.83
C ALA A 32 5.21 -12.22 -5.37
N ALA A 33 4.02 -12.37 -5.99
CA ALA A 33 3.53 -13.67 -6.42
C ALA A 33 4.09 -14.13 -7.77
N ILE A 34 4.42 -13.20 -8.68
CA ILE A 34 4.80 -13.53 -10.05
C ILE A 34 6.22 -13.09 -10.36
N VAL A 35 6.54 -11.81 -10.14
CA VAL A 35 7.83 -11.25 -10.57
C VAL A 35 8.99 -11.81 -9.74
N VAL A 36 8.84 -11.94 -8.42
CA VAL A 36 9.91 -12.45 -7.56
C VAL A 36 10.27 -13.91 -7.85
N PRO A 37 9.32 -14.86 -7.98
CA PRO A 37 9.64 -16.24 -8.33
C PRO A 37 10.30 -16.37 -9.70
N ILE A 38 9.74 -15.71 -10.73
CA ILE A 38 10.31 -15.73 -12.09
C ILE A 38 11.71 -15.12 -12.11
N GLY A 39 11.89 -13.98 -11.45
CA GLY A 39 13.17 -13.30 -11.36
C GLY A 39 14.21 -14.15 -10.63
N THR A 40 13.86 -14.76 -9.51
CA THR A 40 14.75 -15.66 -8.76
C THR A 40 15.23 -16.83 -9.64
N GLN A 41 14.33 -17.44 -10.42
CA GLN A 41 14.69 -18.52 -11.34
C GLN A 41 15.55 -18.06 -12.51
N SER A 42 15.37 -16.81 -12.96
CA SER A 42 16.01 -16.29 -14.17
C SER A 42 17.39 -15.68 -13.91
N VAL A 43 17.56 -14.96 -12.80
CA VAL A 43 18.79 -14.19 -12.50
C VAL A 43 19.47 -14.61 -11.21
N GLY A 44 18.89 -15.52 -10.43
CA GLY A 44 19.39 -15.90 -9.10
C GLY A 44 18.75 -15.11 -7.96
N SER A 45 18.83 -15.65 -6.74
CA SER A 45 18.18 -15.08 -5.56
C SER A 45 18.82 -13.76 -5.10
N ILE A 46 20.15 -13.64 -5.21
CA ILE A 46 20.90 -12.45 -4.80
C ILE A 46 20.55 -11.28 -5.72
N GLU A 47 20.71 -11.46 -7.03
CA GLU A 47 20.37 -10.47 -8.06
C GLU A 47 18.91 -10.04 -7.96
N GLN A 48 18.00 -11.00 -7.78
CA GLN A 48 16.58 -10.69 -7.58
C GLN A 48 16.33 -9.90 -6.30
N GLY A 49 17.09 -10.15 -5.23
CA GLY A 49 17.05 -9.36 -4.00
C GLY A 49 17.42 -7.89 -4.24
N PHE A 50 18.45 -7.62 -5.03
CA PHE A 50 18.83 -6.26 -5.42
C PHE A 50 17.76 -5.56 -6.27
N ILE A 51 17.12 -6.28 -7.19
CA ILE A 51 15.99 -5.75 -7.97
C ILE A 51 14.81 -5.43 -7.03
N THR A 52 14.49 -6.34 -6.12
CA THR A 52 13.42 -6.21 -5.13
C THR A 52 13.65 -4.99 -4.22
N GLN A 53 14.89 -4.73 -3.81
CA GLN A 53 15.25 -3.56 -3.01
C GLN A 53 14.90 -2.23 -3.73
N ARG A 54 15.05 -2.18 -5.06
CA ARG A 54 14.69 -0.98 -5.85
C ARG A 54 13.18 -0.87 -6.03
N VAL A 55 12.50 -1.96 -6.39
CA VAL A 55 11.05 -1.98 -6.62
C VAL A 55 10.27 -1.66 -5.35
N THR A 56 10.70 -2.18 -4.20
CA THR A 56 10.08 -1.86 -2.90
C THR A 56 10.17 -0.38 -2.55
N GLY A 57 11.17 0.35 -3.04
CA GLY A 57 11.23 1.81 -2.91
C GLY A 57 10.03 2.50 -3.59
N TRP A 58 9.72 2.10 -4.81
CA TRP A 58 8.56 2.61 -5.56
C TRP A 58 7.24 2.16 -4.93
N LEU A 59 7.12 0.89 -4.53
CA LEU A 59 5.92 0.39 -3.84
C LEU A 59 5.66 1.15 -2.54
N ASN A 60 6.69 1.44 -1.75
CA ASN A 60 6.55 2.23 -0.52
C ASN A 60 6.12 3.67 -0.82
N ALA A 61 6.62 4.28 -1.90
CA ALA A 61 6.21 5.63 -2.30
C ALA A 61 4.73 5.67 -2.70
N ILE A 62 4.25 4.68 -3.46
CA ILE A 62 2.83 4.56 -3.83
C ILE A 62 1.98 4.25 -2.60
N GLY A 63 2.46 3.41 -1.68
CA GLY A 63 1.82 3.16 -0.38
C GLY A 63 1.67 4.44 0.44
N MET A 64 2.71 5.28 0.49
CA MET A 64 2.66 6.57 1.17
C MET A 64 1.61 7.50 0.57
N MET A 65 1.56 7.61 -0.76
CA MET A 65 0.52 8.37 -1.45
C MET A 65 -0.87 7.85 -1.12
N THR A 66 -1.03 6.52 -1.03
CA THR A 66 -2.30 5.87 -0.66
C THR A 66 -2.71 6.22 0.77
N VAL A 67 -1.80 6.10 1.75
CA VAL A 67 -2.06 6.47 3.16
C VAL A 67 -2.44 7.94 3.30
N LEU A 68 -1.71 8.84 2.63
CA LEU A 68 -2.01 10.27 2.65
C LEU A 68 -3.38 10.55 2.02
N ALA A 69 -3.69 9.94 0.90
CA ALA A 69 -4.99 10.07 0.25
C ALA A 69 -6.13 9.55 1.14
N MET A 70 -5.95 8.41 1.81
CA MET A 70 -6.92 7.89 2.79
C MET A 70 -7.13 8.87 3.96
N GLY A 71 -6.04 9.42 4.50
CA GLY A 71 -6.08 10.40 5.58
C GLY A 71 -6.84 11.66 5.18
N LEU A 72 -6.51 12.25 4.03
CA LEU A 72 -7.21 13.42 3.49
C LEU A 72 -8.68 13.13 3.20
N PHE A 73 -8.98 11.96 2.62
CA PHE A 73 -10.34 11.56 2.30
C PHE A 73 -11.21 11.36 3.56
N SER A 74 -10.62 10.85 4.64
CA SER A 74 -11.31 10.69 5.91
C SER A 74 -11.83 12.01 6.49
N LEU A 75 -11.18 13.15 6.18
CA LEU A 75 -11.63 14.48 6.61
C LEU A 75 -12.90 14.92 5.91
N GLN A 76 -13.16 14.39 4.71
CA GLN A 76 -14.33 14.73 3.88
C GLN A 76 -15.50 13.75 4.09
N SER A 77 -15.23 12.52 4.54
CA SER A 77 -16.26 11.47 4.69
C SER A 77 -16.91 11.49 6.08
N TYR A 78 -18.15 11.95 6.20
CA TYR A 78 -18.88 11.93 7.49
C TYR A 78 -19.28 10.53 7.96
N ARG A 79 -19.53 9.59 7.03
CA ARG A 79 -20.14 8.28 7.34
C ARG A 79 -19.14 7.24 7.83
N ASN A 80 -17.88 7.31 7.40
CA ASN A 80 -16.87 6.32 7.74
C ASN A 80 -15.49 6.91 8.10
N ARG A 81 -15.45 8.17 8.56
CA ARG A 81 -14.22 8.87 8.97
C ARG A 81 -13.32 8.03 9.88
N ARG A 82 -13.88 7.50 10.97
CA ARG A 82 -13.12 6.75 11.97
C ARG A 82 -12.51 5.48 11.39
N GLY A 83 -13.27 4.74 10.58
CA GLY A 83 -12.78 3.53 9.94
C GLY A 83 -11.62 3.81 8.99
N LEU A 84 -11.75 4.82 8.12
CA LEU A 84 -10.69 5.24 7.20
C LEU A 84 -9.45 5.75 7.95
N LEU A 85 -9.61 6.54 9.02
CA LEU A 85 -8.50 7.00 9.84
C LEU A 85 -7.76 5.84 10.50
N VAL A 86 -8.47 4.89 11.10
CA VAL A 86 -7.85 3.71 11.73
C VAL A 86 -7.07 2.91 10.69
N MET A 87 -7.66 2.64 9.52
CA MET A 87 -6.96 1.93 8.45
C MET A 87 -5.73 2.70 7.95
N ALA A 88 -5.84 4.01 7.73
CA ALA A 88 -4.72 4.86 7.33
C ALA A 88 -3.60 4.88 8.38
N THR A 89 -3.95 4.91 9.66
CA THR A 89 -2.97 4.88 10.75
C THR A 89 -2.27 3.52 10.84
N LEU A 90 -3.01 2.41 10.81
CA LEU A 90 -2.44 1.07 10.84
C LEU A 90 -1.50 0.82 9.65
N GLU A 91 -1.95 1.20 8.46
CA GLU A 91 -1.16 1.11 7.23
C GLU A 91 0.08 2.01 7.30
N GLY A 92 -0.06 3.24 7.80
CA GLY A 92 1.05 4.16 8.00
C GLY A 92 2.11 3.63 8.96
N ILE A 93 1.71 2.99 10.07
CA ILE A 93 2.64 2.35 11.02
C ILE A 93 3.41 1.22 10.34
N LEU A 94 2.72 0.33 9.63
CA LEU A 94 3.36 -0.77 8.90
C LEU A 94 4.32 -0.24 7.83
N LEU A 95 3.91 0.77 7.08
CA LEU A 95 4.71 1.38 6.03
C LEU A 95 6.00 2.03 6.59
N ILE A 96 5.90 2.75 7.72
CA ILE A 96 7.08 3.32 8.39
C ILE A 96 8.03 2.20 8.83
N ALA A 97 7.50 1.14 9.45
CA ALA A 97 8.31 -0.01 9.85
C ALA A 97 9.01 -0.66 8.65
N LEU A 98 8.31 -0.85 7.53
CA LEU A 98 8.86 -1.40 6.30
C LEU A 98 9.93 -0.51 5.66
N ILE A 99 9.77 0.81 5.69
CA ILE A 99 10.80 1.76 5.23
C ILE A 99 12.05 1.62 6.09
N GLN A 100 11.91 1.56 7.42
CA GLN A 100 13.04 1.37 8.33
C GLN A 100 13.76 0.05 8.09
N TYR A 101 13.03 -1.06 7.97
CA TYR A 101 13.62 -2.37 7.65
C TYR A 101 14.27 -2.39 6.27
N ARG A 102 13.69 -1.72 5.26
CA ARG A 102 14.30 -1.60 3.93
C ARG A 102 15.66 -0.90 4.01
N VAL A 103 15.75 0.21 4.73
CA VAL A 103 17.04 0.92 4.93
C VAL A 103 18.04 0.00 5.64
N LYS A 104 17.61 -0.67 6.71
CA LYS A 104 18.44 -1.62 7.45
C LYS A 104 18.98 -2.75 6.56
N LEU A 105 18.12 -3.38 5.77
CA LEU A 105 18.50 -4.44 4.84
C LEU A 105 19.43 -3.92 3.74
N THR A 106 19.18 -2.72 3.21
CA THR A 106 20.04 -2.11 2.19
C THR A 106 21.46 -1.91 2.71
N ASN A 107 21.61 -1.49 3.97
CA ASN A 107 22.92 -1.31 4.60
C ASN A 107 23.66 -2.63 4.85
N GLN A 108 22.97 -3.77 4.74
CA GLN A 108 23.55 -5.11 4.86
C GLN A 108 23.87 -5.74 3.50
N MET A 109 23.59 -5.08 2.39
CA MET A 109 23.88 -5.57 1.04
C MET A 109 25.14 -4.90 0.50
N ASP A 110 26.10 -5.70 0.03
CA ASP A 110 27.26 -5.21 -0.69
C ASP A 110 27.04 -5.35 -2.20
N TYR A 111 26.86 -4.20 -2.86
CA TYR A 111 26.62 -4.13 -4.30
C TYR A 111 27.85 -4.48 -5.15
N ALA A 112 29.07 -4.34 -4.61
CA ALA A 112 30.30 -4.62 -5.33
C ALA A 112 30.60 -6.13 -5.33
N SER A 113 30.54 -6.76 -4.16
CA SER A 113 30.76 -8.21 -4.03
C SER A 113 29.52 -9.06 -4.32
N ARG A 114 28.34 -8.43 -4.44
CA ARG A 114 27.03 -9.11 -4.53
C ARG A 114 26.81 -10.09 -3.39
N ASP A 115 27.08 -9.65 -2.17
CA ASP A 115 26.92 -10.46 -0.97
C ASP A 115 26.05 -9.76 0.08
N VAL A 116 25.64 -10.51 1.10
CA VAL A 116 24.84 -10.01 2.23
C VAL A 116 25.50 -10.32 3.56
N ALA A 117 25.39 -9.39 4.50
CA ALA A 117 25.97 -9.55 5.84
C ALA A 117 25.32 -10.70 6.64
N GLU A 118 26.05 -11.20 7.64
CA GLU A 118 25.54 -12.18 8.58
C GLU A 118 24.27 -11.67 9.30
N GLY A 119 23.25 -12.53 9.41
CA GLY A 119 21.95 -12.16 9.99
C GLY A 119 20.98 -11.43 9.05
N PHE A 120 21.35 -11.15 7.80
CA PHE A 120 20.47 -10.57 6.78
C PHE A 120 19.15 -11.33 6.67
N TYR A 121 19.21 -12.67 6.55
CA TYR A 121 18.03 -13.50 6.35
C TYR A 121 17.03 -13.46 7.50
N HIS A 122 17.51 -13.31 8.75
CA HIS A 122 16.62 -13.15 9.89
C HIS A 122 15.85 -11.82 9.82
N GLN A 123 16.55 -10.72 9.51
CA GLN A 123 15.92 -9.41 9.33
C GLN A 123 14.99 -9.39 8.10
N HIS A 124 15.36 -10.10 7.04
CA HIS A 124 14.54 -10.25 5.85
C HIS A 124 13.25 -11.01 6.14
N ALA A 125 13.29 -12.07 6.95
CA ALA A 125 12.09 -12.79 7.37
C ALA A 125 11.12 -11.89 8.15
N VAL A 126 11.62 -11.03 9.04
CA VAL A 126 10.78 -10.04 9.74
C VAL A 126 10.15 -9.05 8.77
N TYR A 127 10.93 -8.56 7.80
CA TYR A 127 10.40 -7.70 6.73
C TYR A 127 9.26 -8.39 5.95
N LEU A 128 9.42 -9.66 5.59
CA LEU A 128 8.38 -10.43 4.89
C LEU A 128 7.11 -10.60 5.72
N TRP A 129 7.23 -10.83 7.04
CA TRP A 129 6.08 -10.87 7.94
C TRP A 129 5.36 -9.53 8.02
N LEU A 130 6.09 -8.42 8.10
CA LEU A 130 5.51 -7.07 8.06
C LEU A 130 4.80 -6.80 6.73
N THR A 131 5.40 -7.18 5.61
CA THR A 131 4.79 -7.06 4.27
C THR A 131 3.53 -7.92 4.17
N THR A 132 3.52 -9.11 4.77
CA THR A 132 2.33 -9.98 4.79
C THR A 132 1.21 -9.34 5.61
N ALA A 133 1.51 -8.77 6.78
CA ALA A 133 0.53 -8.04 7.58
C ALA A 133 -0.03 -6.83 6.82
N GLN A 134 0.82 -6.07 6.12
CA GLN A 134 0.43 -4.97 5.26
C GLN A 134 -0.48 -5.42 4.11
N TRP A 135 -0.14 -6.54 3.47
CA TRP A 135 -0.94 -7.14 2.40
C TRP A 135 -2.34 -7.55 2.88
N LEU A 136 -2.43 -8.18 4.06
CA LEU A 136 -3.69 -8.55 4.70
C LEU A 136 -4.54 -7.33 5.05
N LEU A 137 -3.92 -6.26 5.55
CA LEU A 137 -4.61 -5.00 5.80
C LEU A 137 -5.16 -4.40 4.49
N GLY A 138 -4.37 -4.49 3.42
CA GLY A 138 -4.75 -4.07 2.07
C GLY A 138 -6.01 -4.73 1.52
N LEU A 139 -6.32 -5.98 1.91
CA LEU A 139 -7.59 -6.65 1.56
C LEU A 139 -8.81 -6.00 2.21
N VAL A 140 -8.63 -5.41 3.39
CA VAL A 140 -9.72 -4.86 4.21
C VAL A 140 -10.01 -3.40 3.86
N ILE A 141 -8.98 -2.63 3.47
CA ILE A 141 -9.09 -1.21 3.08
C ILE A 141 -10.24 -0.90 2.09
N PRO A 142 -10.45 -1.63 0.97
CA PRO A 142 -11.50 -1.29 0.01
C PRO A 142 -12.91 -1.36 0.61
N ILE A 143 -13.15 -2.20 1.62
CA ILE A 143 -14.43 -2.25 2.33
C ILE A 143 -14.74 -0.89 2.98
N PHE A 144 -13.73 -0.23 3.55
CA PHE A 144 -13.88 1.07 4.19
C PHE A 144 -14.03 2.19 3.15
N ILE A 145 -13.30 2.14 2.04
CA ILE A 145 -13.41 3.09 0.92
C ILE A 145 -14.82 3.04 0.31
N LEU A 146 -15.35 1.84 0.05
CA LEU A 146 -16.70 1.68 -0.52
C LEU A 146 -17.80 2.15 0.45
N LYS A 147 -17.64 1.86 1.74
CA LYS A 147 -18.59 2.32 2.79
C LYS A 147 -18.60 3.84 2.98
N SER A 148 -17.54 4.55 2.59
CA SER A 148 -17.48 6.01 2.63
C SER A 148 -18.20 6.71 1.46
N GLY A 149 -18.62 5.99 0.41
CA GLY A 149 -18.81 6.60 -0.92
C GLY A 149 -20.11 6.35 -1.69
N ILE A 150 -21.18 5.77 -1.13
CA ILE A 150 -22.45 5.61 -1.87
C ILE A 150 -23.62 6.15 -1.05
N SER A 151 -23.86 7.46 -1.15
CA SER A 151 -25.19 8.03 -0.93
C SER A 151 -25.78 8.31 -2.30
N VAL A 152 -26.40 7.30 -2.93
CA VAL A 152 -27.37 7.58 -4.00
C VAL A 152 -28.54 8.27 -3.30
N PRO A 153 -28.83 9.56 -3.57
CA PRO A 153 -30.08 10.14 -3.10
C PRO A 153 -31.18 9.41 -3.86
N LEU A 154 -31.87 8.48 -3.20
CA LEU A 154 -33.13 7.97 -3.73
C LEU A 154 -34.06 9.18 -3.79
N LYS A 155 -34.31 9.66 -5.00
CA LYS A 155 -35.27 10.72 -5.26
C LYS A 155 -36.61 10.24 -4.70
N SER A 156 -37.05 10.75 -3.54
CA SER A 156 -38.37 10.44 -3.04
C SER A 156 -39.36 11.17 -3.94
N SER A 157 -39.92 10.47 -4.92
CA SER A 157 -41.10 10.94 -5.63
C SER A 157 -42.25 11.00 -4.64
N ARG A 158 -42.58 12.21 -4.18
CA ARG A 158 -43.90 12.56 -3.67
C ARG A 158 -44.31 13.86 -4.35
#